data_AF-X6P729-F1
#
_entry.id   AF-X6P729-F1
#
_cell.length_a   1.000
_cell.length_b   1.000
_cell.length_c   1.000
_cell.angle_alpha   90.00
_cell.angle_beta   90.00
_cell.angle_gamma   90.00
#
_symmetry.space_group_name_H-M   'P 1'
#
loop_
_entity.id
_entity.type
_entity.pdbx_description
1 polymer ?
#
loop_
_entity_poly.entity_id
_entity_poly.type
_entity_poly.pdbx_seq_one_letter_code
_entity_poly.pdbx_strand_id
1 'polypeptide(L)'
;MEEKQLIWMARDLLWHDPSALPAFLRSVNWTSRLHIAEAHKYLKTWTQPLFFSDALEFLDYRYADITVREMAIKWLDEMHDSELQQYLLQLVQCLKYESHHDSALSRFLIRRGLRNPYQIGHYLFWHLKAEYHDLEVCERFGVIMEEYLKHAGEHSRQLFIQSTTLKRFELIAEKVFKAKHTQPPEQCKKLLRKELGKLNKDLPDLIQIPLNPRWSAKKIKIDKCRYMGSKKSFVDCL
;
A
#
# COMPACT_ATOMS: atom_id res chain seq x y z
N MET A 1 -16.93 -13.24 -30.19
CA MET A 1 -17.68 -14.37 -29.57
C MET A 1 -17.04 -15.69 -29.99
N GLU A 2 -16.72 -15.85 -31.28
CA GLU A 2 -16.03 -17.02 -31.84
C GLU A 2 -14.66 -17.29 -31.21
N GLU A 3 -13.80 -16.27 -31.06
CA GLU A 3 -12.46 -16.45 -30.46
C GLU A 3 -12.51 -16.96 -29.01
N LYS A 4 -13.40 -16.39 -28.18
CA LYS A 4 -13.60 -16.86 -26.79
C LYS A 4 -14.09 -18.31 -26.77
N GLN A 5 -15.03 -18.64 -27.66
CA GLN A 5 -15.53 -20.02 -27.75
C GLN A 5 -14.44 -20.99 -28.19
N LEU A 6 -13.58 -20.60 -29.14
CA LEU A 6 -12.44 -21.40 -29.57
C LEU A 6 -11.45 -21.66 -28.41
N ILE A 7 -11.09 -20.62 -27.65
CA ILE A 7 -10.21 -20.74 -26.48
C ILE A 7 -10.83 -21.66 -25.43
N TRP A 8 -12.12 -21.48 -25.13
CA TRP A 8 -12.85 -22.34 -24.20
C TRP A 8 -12.85 -23.80 -24.66
N MET A 9 -13.08 -24.05 -25.95
CA MET A 9 -13.05 -25.40 -26.53
C MET A 9 -11.65 -26.03 -26.49
N ALA A 10 -10.60 -25.23 -26.66
CA ALA A 10 -9.21 -25.69 -26.66
C ALA A 10 -8.57 -25.81 -25.26
N ARG A 11 -9.32 -25.59 -24.17
CA ARG A 11 -8.80 -25.57 -22.79
C ARG A 11 -7.96 -26.79 -22.38
N ASP A 12 -8.32 -27.99 -22.85
CA ASP A 12 -7.56 -29.23 -22.61
C ASP A 12 -6.13 -29.18 -23.18
N LEU A 13 -5.88 -28.34 -24.19
CA LEU A 13 -4.58 -28.16 -24.83
C LEU A 13 -3.77 -26.99 -24.24
N LEU A 14 -4.44 -26.08 -23.51
CA LEU A 14 -3.85 -24.80 -23.08
C LEU A 14 -3.35 -24.79 -21.64
N TRP A 15 -3.79 -25.71 -20.78
CA TRP A 15 -3.49 -25.66 -19.34
C TRP A 15 -2.00 -25.74 -18.99
N HIS A 16 -1.18 -26.28 -19.90
CA HIS A 16 0.27 -26.37 -19.79
C HIS A 16 0.98 -25.03 -20.05
N ASP A 17 0.30 -24.07 -20.70
CA ASP A 17 0.85 -22.77 -21.06
C ASP A 17 0.37 -21.70 -20.08
N PRO A 18 1.24 -21.18 -19.20
CA PRO A 18 0.86 -20.13 -18.26
C PRO A 18 0.37 -18.86 -18.96
N SER A 19 0.91 -18.54 -20.15
CA SER A 19 0.57 -17.32 -20.89
C SER A 19 -0.85 -17.34 -21.46
N ALA A 20 -1.43 -18.53 -21.60
CA ALA A 20 -2.81 -18.70 -22.08
C ALA A 20 -3.86 -18.49 -20.99
N LEU A 21 -3.48 -18.47 -19.70
CA LEU A 21 -4.43 -18.37 -18.59
C LEU A 21 -5.30 -17.09 -18.64
N PRO A 22 -4.76 -15.87 -18.88
CA PRO A 22 -5.58 -14.68 -19.00
C PRO A 22 -6.60 -14.76 -20.14
N ALA A 23 -6.23 -15.38 -21.25
CA ALA A 23 -7.12 -15.58 -22.40
C ALA A 23 -8.23 -16.60 -22.06
N PHE A 24 -7.86 -17.72 -21.42
CA PHE A 24 -8.79 -18.72 -20.93
C PHE A 24 -9.81 -18.14 -19.95
N LEU A 25 -9.37 -17.43 -18.91
CA LEU A 25 -10.26 -16.83 -17.91
C LEU A 25 -11.22 -15.79 -18.50
N ARG A 26 -10.78 -15.04 -19.53
CA ARG A 26 -11.65 -14.10 -20.27
C ARG A 26 -12.65 -14.79 -21.19
N SER A 27 -12.44 -16.06 -21.51
CA SER A 27 -13.34 -16.88 -22.34
C SER A 27 -14.48 -17.53 -21.54
N VAL A 28 -14.32 -17.66 -20.21
CA VAL A 28 -15.29 -18.29 -19.32
C VAL A 28 -16.60 -17.51 -19.31
N ASN A 29 -17.72 -18.24 -19.42
CA ASN A 29 -19.03 -17.67 -19.14
C ASN A 29 -19.30 -17.68 -17.63
N TRP A 30 -18.97 -16.58 -16.94
CA TRP A 30 -19.17 -16.39 -15.51
C TRP A 30 -20.64 -16.30 -15.05
N THR A 31 -21.60 -16.44 -15.97
CA THR A 31 -23.03 -16.61 -15.64
C THR A 31 -23.48 -18.07 -15.60
N SER A 32 -22.68 -18.98 -16.17
CA SER A 32 -22.99 -20.42 -16.23
C SER A 32 -22.26 -21.17 -15.12
N ARG A 33 -23.03 -21.74 -14.19
CA ARG A 33 -22.47 -22.54 -13.07
C ARG A 33 -21.58 -23.69 -13.54
N LEU A 34 -21.91 -24.30 -14.69
CA LEU A 34 -21.11 -25.39 -15.27
C LEU A 34 -19.75 -24.87 -15.76
N HIS A 35 -19.73 -23.74 -16.48
CA HIS A 35 -18.47 -23.14 -16.94
C HIS A 35 -17.60 -22.67 -15.76
N ILE A 36 -18.21 -22.08 -14.73
CA ILE A 36 -17.48 -21.63 -13.53
C ILE A 36 -16.81 -22.82 -12.83
N ALA A 37 -17.57 -23.89 -12.57
CA ALA A 37 -17.04 -25.08 -11.91
C ALA A 37 -15.90 -25.74 -12.72
N GLU A 38 -16.04 -25.78 -14.04
CA GLU A 38 -15.00 -26.28 -14.93
C GLU A 38 -13.76 -25.38 -14.95
N ALA A 39 -13.93 -24.06 -15.03
CA ALA A 39 -12.83 -23.10 -14.95
C ALA A 39 -12.06 -23.23 -13.64
N HIS A 40 -12.75 -23.38 -12.51
CA HIS A 40 -12.12 -23.61 -11.20
C HIS A 40 -11.35 -24.93 -11.14
N LYS A 41 -11.83 -25.99 -11.80
CA LYS A 41 -11.11 -27.26 -11.92
C LYS A 41 -9.80 -27.05 -12.70
N TYR A 42 -9.87 -26.39 -13.85
CA TYR A 42 -8.69 -26.09 -14.67
C TYR A 42 -7.70 -25.19 -13.95
N LEU A 43 -8.18 -24.17 -13.24
CA LEU A 43 -7.32 -23.25 -12.50
C LEU A 43 -6.44 -23.97 -11.46
N LYS A 44 -6.96 -25.02 -10.81
CA LYS A 44 -6.21 -25.82 -9.83
C LYS A 44 -5.07 -26.63 -10.45
N THR A 45 -5.19 -27.01 -11.72
CA THR A 45 -4.20 -27.80 -12.46
C THR A 45 -3.37 -26.95 -13.42
N TRP A 46 -3.74 -25.69 -13.63
CA TRP A 46 -3.06 -24.80 -14.57
C TRP A 46 -1.62 -24.59 -14.14
N THR A 47 -0.72 -24.57 -15.11
CA THR A 47 0.70 -24.35 -14.85
C THR A 47 0.91 -22.96 -14.25
N GLN A 48 1.64 -22.88 -13.14
CA GLN A 48 1.91 -21.62 -12.45
C GLN A 48 2.60 -20.61 -13.39
N PRO A 49 2.34 -19.28 -13.24
CA PRO A 49 3.07 -18.27 -13.98
C PRO A 49 4.59 -18.39 -13.81
N LEU A 50 5.33 -18.06 -14.88
CA LEU A 50 6.79 -18.08 -14.86
C LEU A 50 7.35 -17.05 -13.88
N PHE A 51 6.72 -15.88 -13.80
CA PHE A 51 7.03 -14.84 -12.82
C PHE A 51 5.84 -14.63 -11.90
N PHE A 52 6.08 -14.62 -10.58
CA PHE A 52 5.00 -14.37 -9.62
C PHE A 52 4.36 -12.98 -9.81
N SER A 53 5.08 -12.01 -10.37
CA SER A 53 4.55 -10.69 -10.74
C SER A 53 3.40 -10.78 -11.76
N ASP A 54 3.37 -11.79 -12.62
CA ASP A 54 2.30 -11.95 -13.62
C ASP A 54 0.96 -12.25 -12.94
N ALA A 55 0.99 -12.82 -11.74
CA ALA A 55 -0.21 -13.07 -10.96
C ALA A 55 -0.94 -11.78 -10.54
N LEU A 56 -0.25 -10.62 -10.54
CA LEU A 56 -0.87 -9.32 -10.23
C LEU A 56 -2.02 -8.98 -11.19
N GLU A 57 -1.95 -9.44 -12.45
CA GLU A 57 -3.01 -9.16 -13.42
C GLU A 57 -4.37 -9.70 -12.95
N PHE A 58 -4.37 -10.86 -12.27
CA PHE A 58 -5.60 -11.52 -11.79
C PHE A 58 -6.23 -10.84 -10.56
N LEU A 59 -5.61 -9.78 -10.03
CA LEU A 59 -6.16 -8.94 -8.96
C LEU A 59 -6.82 -7.65 -9.48
N ASP A 60 -6.80 -7.44 -10.79
CA ASP A 60 -7.42 -6.30 -11.46
C ASP A 60 -8.96 -6.43 -11.50
N TYR A 61 -9.67 -5.33 -11.75
CA TYR A 61 -11.13 -5.28 -11.84
C TYR A 61 -11.73 -6.23 -12.88
N ARG A 62 -10.91 -6.64 -13.88
CA ARG A 62 -11.28 -7.59 -14.93
C ARG A 62 -11.56 -9.01 -14.39
N TYR A 63 -11.05 -9.33 -13.21
CA TYR A 63 -11.16 -10.64 -12.57
C TYR A 63 -11.84 -10.49 -11.21
N ALA A 64 -13.17 -10.68 -11.17
CA ALA A 64 -13.96 -10.57 -9.94
C ALA A 64 -14.14 -11.90 -9.19
N ASP A 65 -13.84 -13.03 -9.83
CA ASP A 65 -14.02 -14.36 -9.24
C ASP A 65 -13.06 -14.59 -8.07
N ILE A 66 -13.62 -14.98 -6.92
CA ILE A 66 -12.87 -15.18 -5.67
C ILE A 66 -11.83 -16.28 -5.81
N THR A 67 -12.12 -17.36 -6.52
CA THR A 67 -11.19 -18.49 -6.67
C THR A 67 -10.00 -18.11 -7.55
N VAL A 68 -10.23 -17.31 -8.60
CA VAL A 68 -9.16 -16.72 -9.42
C VAL A 68 -8.25 -15.82 -8.57
N ARG A 69 -8.84 -14.92 -7.79
CA ARG A 69 -8.08 -14.02 -6.89
C ARG A 69 -7.30 -14.79 -5.83
N GLU A 70 -7.90 -15.80 -5.21
CA GLU A 70 -7.24 -16.67 -4.23
C GLU A 70 -6.04 -17.41 -4.83
N MET A 71 -6.16 -17.90 -6.07
CA MET A 71 -5.04 -18.53 -6.77
C MET A 71 -3.91 -17.54 -7.03
N ALA A 72 -4.24 -16.32 -7.46
CA ALA A 72 -3.26 -15.26 -7.65
C ALA A 72 -2.48 -14.94 -6.37
N ILE A 73 -3.20 -14.82 -5.24
CA ILE A 73 -2.60 -14.63 -3.91
C ILE A 73 -1.72 -15.81 -3.52
N LYS A 74 -2.13 -17.06 -3.82
CA LYS A 74 -1.30 -18.25 -3.55
C LYS A 74 0.04 -18.16 -4.28
N TRP A 75 0.06 -17.74 -5.54
CA TRP A 75 1.30 -17.57 -6.29
C TRP A 75 2.14 -16.41 -5.77
N LEU A 76 1.52 -15.29 -5.41
CA LEU A 76 2.21 -14.14 -4.81
C LEU A 76 2.78 -14.43 -3.42
N ASP A 77 2.24 -15.40 -2.68
CA ASP A 77 2.77 -15.78 -1.36
C ASP A 77 4.14 -16.47 -1.43
N GLU A 78 4.50 -17.02 -2.59
CA GLU A 78 5.84 -17.58 -2.88
C GLU A 78 6.86 -16.48 -3.21
N MET A 79 6.42 -15.24 -3.47
CA MET A 79 7.30 -14.11 -3.79
C MET A 79 8.08 -13.63 -2.56
N HIS A 80 9.39 -13.39 -2.73
CA HIS A 80 10.25 -12.83 -1.69
C HIS A 80 9.84 -11.40 -1.31
N ASP A 81 10.02 -11.02 -0.05
CA ASP A 81 9.60 -9.69 0.45
C ASP A 81 10.28 -8.52 -0.28
N SER A 82 11.53 -8.69 -0.74
CA SER A 82 12.24 -7.67 -1.51
C SER A 82 11.62 -7.40 -2.88
N GLU A 83 11.02 -8.41 -3.48
CA GLU A 83 10.28 -8.29 -4.74
C GLU A 83 8.86 -7.80 -4.47
N LEU A 84 8.17 -8.39 -3.49
CA LEU A 84 6.82 -8.00 -3.09
C LEU A 84 6.72 -6.52 -2.74
N GLN A 85 7.72 -5.98 -2.04
CA GLN A 85 7.78 -4.56 -1.68
C GLN A 85 7.70 -3.63 -2.92
N GLN A 86 8.23 -4.05 -4.08
CA GLN A 86 8.22 -3.25 -5.31
C GLN A 86 6.81 -3.13 -5.91
N TYR A 87 5.94 -4.10 -5.61
CA TYR A 87 4.54 -4.16 -6.07
C TYR A 87 3.53 -3.80 -4.98
N LEU A 88 3.99 -3.45 -3.78
CA LEU A 88 3.12 -3.28 -2.61
C LEU A 88 2.10 -2.15 -2.80
N LEU A 89 2.49 -1.07 -3.48
CA LEU A 89 1.57 0.01 -3.82
C LEU A 89 0.44 -0.48 -4.73
N GLN A 90 0.77 -1.25 -5.77
CA GLN A 90 -0.18 -1.84 -6.72
C GLN A 90 -1.13 -2.80 -6.02
N LEU A 91 -0.60 -3.64 -5.11
CA LEU A 91 -1.42 -4.53 -4.28
C LEU A 91 -2.40 -3.77 -3.37
N VAL A 92 -1.97 -2.64 -2.81
CA VAL A 92 -2.88 -1.76 -2.03
C VAL A 92 -3.96 -1.19 -2.94
N GLN A 93 -3.66 -0.86 -4.21
CA GLN A 93 -4.70 -0.42 -5.15
C GLN A 93 -5.67 -1.55 -5.51
N CYS A 94 -5.19 -2.79 -5.65
CA CYS A 94 -6.02 -3.95 -5.92
C CYS A 94 -7.06 -4.23 -4.81
N LEU A 95 -6.80 -3.78 -3.56
CA LEU A 95 -7.78 -3.87 -2.48
C LEU A 95 -9.07 -3.13 -2.81
N LYS A 96 -9.05 -2.12 -3.69
CA LYS A 96 -10.26 -1.37 -4.09
C LYS A 96 -11.23 -2.22 -4.91
N TYR A 97 -10.72 -3.23 -5.61
CA TYR A 97 -11.52 -4.14 -6.45
C TYR A 97 -12.03 -5.37 -5.69
N GLU A 98 -11.68 -5.52 -4.40
CA GLU A 98 -12.22 -6.59 -3.58
C GLU A 98 -13.72 -6.38 -3.27
N SER A 99 -14.51 -7.44 -3.35
CA SER A 99 -15.94 -7.38 -3.04
C SER A 99 -16.22 -7.27 -1.54
N HIS A 100 -15.30 -7.75 -0.70
CA HIS A 100 -15.44 -7.80 0.75
C HIS A 100 -14.19 -7.25 1.44
N HIS A 101 -14.35 -6.75 2.67
CA HIS A 101 -13.21 -6.29 3.49
C HIS A 101 -12.29 -7.46 3.88
N ASP A 102 -12.88 -8.59 4.28
CA ASP A 102 -12.17 -9.86 4.43
C ASP A 102 -12.02 -10.52 3.04
N SER A 103 -10.80 -10.49 2.53
CA SER A 103 -10.42 -11.07 1.25
C SER A 103 -9.10 -11.82 1.40
N ALA A 104 -8.76 -12.65 0.41
CA ALA A 104 -7.45 -13.29 0.37
C ALA A 104 -6.33 -12.25 0.32
N LEU A 105 -6.52 -11.16 -0.43
CA LEU A 105 -5.55 -10.07 -0.56
C LEU A 105 -5.36 -9.31 0.75
N SER A 106 -6.43 -8.94 1.46
CA SER A 106 -6.30 -8.22 2.74
C SER A 106 -5.59 -9.07 3.80
N ARG A 107 -5.97 -10.34 3.94
CA ARG A 107 -5.31 -11.30 4.85
C ARG A 107 -3.84 -11.53 4.48
N PHE A 108 -3.53 -11.65 3.19
CA PHE A 108 -2.17 -11.79 2.70
C PHE A 108 -1.30 -10.59 3.08
N LEU A 109 -1.76 -9.36 2.79
CA LEU A 109 -1.01 -8.14 3.08
C LEU A 109 -0.77 -7.96 4.57
N ILE A 110 -1.78 -8.21 5.42
CA ILE A 110 -1.65 -8.15 6.88
C ILE A 110 -0.63 -9.20 7.34
N ARG A 111 -0.76 -10.46 6.90
CA ARG A 111 0.16 -11.54 7.29
C ARG A 111 1.61 -11.25 6.90
N ARG A 112 1.86 -10.82 5.65
CA ARG A 112 3.22 -10.47 5.19
C ARG A 112 3.75 -9.25 5.93
N GLY A 113 2.91 -8.24 6.15
CA GLY A 113 3.23 -7.06 6.94
C GLY A 113 3.65 -7.39 8.36
N LEU A 114 2.93 -8.28 9.06
CA LEU A 114 3.25 -8.70 10.42
C LEU A 114 4.51 -9.57 10.49
N ARG A 115 4.78 -10.41 9.48
CA ARG A 115 6.00 -11.22 9.39
C ARG A 115 7.25 -10.39 9.13
N ASN A 116 7.12 -9.29 8.38
CA ASN A 116 8.23 -8.40 8.06
C ASN A 116 7.84 -6.92 8.25
N PRO A 117 7.70 -6.46 9.51
CA PRO A 117 7.11 -5.16 9.83
C PRO A 117 7.87 -3.98 9.23
N TYR A 118 9.20 -4.02 9.23
CA TYR A 118 10.03 -2.91 8.75
C TYR A 118 10.30 -2.93 7.24
N GLN A 119 9.80 -3.91 6.49
CA GLN A 119 9.96 -3.95 5.03
C GLN A 119 8.63 -4.00 4.28
N ILE A 120 7.63 -4.68 4.82
CA ILE A 120 6.29 -4.75 4.21
C ILE A 120 5.31 -3.95 5.03
N GLY A 121 5.24 -4.21 6.34
CA GLY A 121 4.23 -3.60 7.21
C GLY A 121 4.31 -2.07 7.28
N HIS A 122 5.52 -1.51 7.24
CA HIS A 122 5.78 -0.07 7.26
C HIS A 122 5.18 0.62 6.04
N TYR A 123 5.50 0.12 4.84
CA TYR A 123 5.00 0.67 3.60
C TYR A 123 3.50 0.40 3.41
N LEU A 124 3.01 -0.78 3.83
CA LEU A 124 1.58 -1.10 3.84
C LEU A 124 0.79 -0.05 4.63
N PHE A 125 1.21 0.25 5.86
CA PHE A 125 0.59 1.28 6.69
C PHE A 125 0.59 2.64 5.98
N TRP A 126 1.73 3.09 5.47
CA TRP A 126 1.84 4.40 4.83
C TRP A 126 1.05 4.52 3.53
N HIS A 127 0.95 3.45 2.73
CA HIS A 127 0.13 3.42 1.53
C HIS A 127 -1.36 3.50 1.86
N LEU A 128 -1.84 2.72 2.84
CA LEU A 128 -3.23 2.79 3.31
C LEU A 128 -3.54 4.17 3.93
N LYS A 129 -2.61 4.69 4.74
CA LYS A 129 -2.79 5.96 5.45
C LYS A 129 -2.87 7.16 4.52
N ALA A 130 -2.13 7.14 3.41
CA ALA A 130 -2.11 8.22 2.43
C ALA A 130 -3.49 8.47 1.80
N GLU A 131 -4.27 7.41 1.59
CA GLU A 131 -5.57 7.45 0.93
C GLU A 131 -6.75 7.33 1.90
N TYR A 132 -6.49 7.25 3.21
CA TYR A 132 -7.53 7.09 4.23
C TYR A 132 -8.56 8.23 4.28
N HIS A 133 -8.28 9.36 3.64
CA HIS A 133 -9.21 10.48 3.52
C HIS A 133 -10.31 10.27 2.47
N ASP A 134 -10.16 9.29 1.59
CA ASP A 134 -11.13 8.95 0.54
C ASP A 134 -12.27 8.10 1.11
N LEU A 135 -13.50 8.61 1.00
CA LEU A 135 -14.71 8.00 1.57
C LEU A 135 -15.07 6.66 0.90
N GLU A 136 -14.63 6.41 -0.33
CA GLU A 136 -14.94 5.14 -1.02
C GLU A 136 -14.16 3.96 -0.45
N VAL A 137 -13.00 4.22 0.17
CA VAL A 137 -12.06 3.18 0.62
C VAL A 137 -11.72 3.25 2.10
N CYS A 138 -12.07 4.35 2.78
CA CYS A 138 -11.65 4.61 4.16
C CYS A 138 -12.05 3.51 5.13
N GLU A 139 -13.25 2.92 5.00
CA GLU A 139 -13.69 1.82 5.85
C GLU A 139 -12.79 0.59 5.69
N ARG A 140 -12.58 0.16 4.44
CA ARG A 140 -11.73 -0.99 4.12
C ARG A 140 -10.29 -0.77 4.59
N PHE A 141 -9.72 0.39 4.27
CA PHE A 141 -8.35 0.72 4.65
C PHE A 141 -8.22 0.89 6.17
N GLY A 142 -9.25 1.42 6.83
CA GLY A 142 -9.34 1.55 8.27
C GLY A 142 -9.27 0.20 8.99
N VAL A 143 -10.13 -0.74 8.60
CA VAL A 143 -10.17 -2.09 9.20
C VAL A 143 -8.84 -2.82 9.00
N ILE A 144 -8.24 -2.74 7.81
CA ILE A 144 -6.94 -3.38 7.52
C ILE A 144 -5.83 -2.75 8.37
N MET A 145 -5.76 -1.41 8.44
CA MET A 145 -4.78 -0.72 9.27
C MET A 145 -4.97 -1.04 10.76
N GLU A 146 -6.21 -1.05 11.23
CA GLU A 146 -6.55 -1.37 12.63
C GLU A 146 -6.07 -2.78 12.98
N GLU A 147 -6.41 -3.77 12.14
CA GLU A 147 -6.02 -5.16 12.34
C GLU A 147 -4.50 -5.35 12.35
N TYR A 148 -3.79 -4.69 11.44
CA TYR A 148 -2.34 -4.68 11.44
C TYR A 148 -1.76 -4.03 12.72
N LEU A 149 -2.23 -2.84 13.09
CA LEU A 149 -1.72 -2.10 14.26
C LEU A 149 -1.94 -2.84 15.58
N LYS A 150 -3.07 -3.54 15.72
CA LYS A 150 -3.38 -4.39 16.88
C LYS A 150 -2.32 -5.47 17.11
N HIS A 151 -1.70 -5.98 16.04
CA HIS A 151 -0.78 -7.11 16.08
C HIS A 151 0.69 -6.74 15.81
N ALA A 152 1.00 -5.51 15.40
CA ALA A 152 2.34 -5.08 15.01
C ALA A 152 3.33 -4.82 16.18
N GLY A 153 2.89 -5.00 17.43
CA GLY A 153 3.75 -4.85 18.61
C GLY A 153 4.45 -3.48 18.69
N GLU A 154 5.75 -3.47 18.95
CA GLU A 154 6.56 -2.24 19.03
C GLU A 154 6.53 -1.39 17.75
N HIS A 155 6.33 -2.01 16.59
CA HIS A 155 6.27 -1.26 15.34
C HIS A 155 5.04 -0.34 15.27
N SER A 156 3.90 -0.70 15.89
CA SER A 156 2.74 0.20 15.97
C SER A 156 3.06 1.50 16.73
N ARG A 157 3.88 1.39 17.80
CA ARG A 157 4.37 2.55 18.56
C ARG A 157 5.24 3.47 17.69
N GLN A 158 6.12 2.88 16.88
CA GLN A 158 6.95 3.65 15.94
C GLN A 158 6.09 4.39 14.91
N LEU A 159 5.10 3.71 14.31
CA LEU A 159 4.18 4.32 13.35
C LEU A 159 3.33 5.45 13.97
N PHE A 160 2.93 5.30 15.23
CA PHE A 160 2.25 6.35 15.99
C PHE A 160 3.16 7.58 16.17
N ILE A 161 4.38 7.40 16.67
CA ILE A 161 5.35 8.49 16.86
C ILE A 161 5.62 9.21 15.53
N GLN A 162 5.81 8.45 14.45
CA GLN A 162 6.01 8.99 13.10
C GLN A 162 4.79 9.82 12.66
N SER A 163 3.58 9.28 12.81
CA SER A 163 2.33 9.94 12.41
C SER A 163 2.08 11.24 13.19
N THR A 164 2.27 11.21 14.51
CA THR A 164 2.14 12.41 15.35
C THR A 164 3.20 13.46 14.98
N THR A 165 4.43 13.03 14.72
CA THR A 165 5.52 13.93 14.32
C THR A 165 5.24 14.60 12.98
N LEU A 166 4.82 13.85 11.97
CA LEU A 166 4.42 14.41 10.67
C LEU A 166 3.26 15.38 10.81
N LYS A 167 2.25 15.05 11.63
CA LYS A 167 1.13 15.95 11.86
C LYS A 167 1.57 17.29 12.47
N ARG A 168 2.56 17.26 13.36
CA ARG A 168 3.14 18.49 13.92
C ARG A 168 3.94 19.27 12.88
N PHE A 169 4.68 18.61 12.00
CA PHE A 169 5.33 19.28 10.87
C PHE A 169 4.32 19.95 9.94
N GLU A 170 3.20 19.30 9.60
CA GLU A 170 2.11 19.90 8.83
C GLU A 170 1.57 21.17 9.50
N LEU A 171 1.26 21.11 10.80
CA LEU A 171 0.77 22.27 11.55
C LEU A 171 1.79 23.42 11.58
N ILE A 172 3.09 23.12 11.70
CA ILE A 172 4.15 24.13 11.63
C ILE A 172 4.20 24.75 10.23
N ALA A 173 4.15 23.93 9.19
CA ALA A 173 4.16 24.39 7.80
C ALA A 173 2.97 25.32 7.51
N GLU A 174 1.76 24.96 7.96
CA GLU A 174 0.56 25.80 7.84
C GLU A 174 0.68 27.13 8.59
N LYS A 175 1.21 27.12 9.83
CA LYS A 175 1.43 28.36 10.60
C LYS A 175 2.42 29.29 9.89
N VAL A 176 3.53 28.74 9.40
CA VAL A 176 4.55 29.52 8.68
C VAL A 176 4.00 30.00 7.34
N PHE A 177 3.20 29.20 6.65
CA PHE A 177 2.50 29.61 5.43
C PHE A 177 1.58 30.82 5.67
N LYS A 178 0.75 30.78 6.72
CA LYS A 178 -0.12 31.91 7.09
C LYS A 178 0.69 33.16 7.49
N ALA A 179 1.77 32.98 8.25
CA ALA A 179 2.65 34.08 8.64
C ALA A 179 3.35 34.73 7.44
N LYS A 180 3.77 33.94 6.44
CA LYS A 180 4.42 34.44 5.22
C LYS A 180 3.57 35.47 4.45
N HIS A 181 2.24 35.39 4.56
CA HIS A 181 1.32 36.34 3.92
C HIS A 181 1.10 37.63 4.72
N THR A 182 1.48 37.67 6.00
CA THR A 182 1.14 38.76 6.92
C THR A 182 2.35 39.38 7.61
N GLN A 183 3.51 38.70 7.60
CA GLN A 183 4.69 39.06 8.37
C GLN A 183 5.96 39.05 7.52
N PRO A 184 6.97 39.87 7.87
CA PRO A 184 8.29 39.84 7.25
C PRO A 184 8.98 38.47 7.37
N PRO A 185 9.92 38.13 6.45
CA PRO A 185 10.64 36.86 6.46
C PRO A 185 11.36 36.53 7.79
N GLU A 186 11.94 37.53 8.45
CA GLU A 186 12.61 37.35 9.74
C GLU A 186 11.66 36.89 10.85
N GLN A 187 10.42 37.41 10.88
CA GLN A 187 9.41 36.96 11.83
C GLN A 187 8.95 35.53 11.52
N CYS A 188 8.80 35.18 10.25
CA CYS A 188 8.48 33.82 9.81
C CYS A 188 9.58 32.82 10.22
N LYS A 189 10.85 33.20 10.05
CA LYS A 189 12.01 32.39 10.46
C LYS A 189 12.06 32.21 11.98
N LYS A 190 11.78 33.27 12.75
CA LYS A 190 11.68 33.21 14.21
C LYS A 190 10.53 32.31 14.66
N LEU A 191 9.37 32.39 14.00
CA LEU A 191 8.22 31.51 14.24
C LEU A 191 8.57 30.05 13.96
N LEU A 192 9.16 29.76 12.80
CA LEU A 192 9.59 28.42 12.42
C LEU A 192 10.53 27.82 13.49
N ARG A 193 11.60 28.55 13.84
CA ARG A 193 12.58 28.09 14.84
C ARG A 193 11.95 27.86 16.21
N LYS A 194 11.03 28.75 16.62
CA LYS A 194 10.29 28.62 17.88
C LYS A 194 9.45 27.34 17.91
N GLU A 195 8.67 27.09 16.85
CA GLU A 195 7.78 25.92 16.81
C GLU A 195 8.56 24.61 16.62
N LEU A 196 9.62 24.60 15.80
CA LEU A 196 10.54 23.46 15.71
C LEU A 196 11.25 23.19 17.04
N GLY A 197 11.61 24.23 17.79
CA GLY A 197 12.17 24.09 19.15
C GLY A 197 11.22 23.41 20.13
N LYS A 198 9.91 23.67 20.04
CA LYS A 198 8.90 22.95 20.83
C LYS A 198 8.82 21.49 20.39
N LEU A 199 8.73 21.23 19.08
CA LEU A 199 8.69 19.87 18.54
C LEU A 199 9.92 19.05 18.98
N ASN A 200 11.12 19.64 18.89
CA ASN A 200 12.38 18.96 19.18
C ASN A 200 12.51 18.51 20.64
N LYS A 201 11.85 19.21 21.58
CA LYS A 201 11.79 18.82 23.00
C LYS A 201 10.97 17.55 23.22
N ASP A 202 9.87 17.41 22.47
CA ASP A 202 8.93 16.29 22.63
C ASP A 202 9.31 15.06 21.77
N LEU A 203 10.24 15.20 20.82
CA LEU A 203 10.73 14.08 20.02
C LEU A 203 11.51 13.08 20.88
N PRO A 204 11.44 11.77 20.61
CA PRO A 204 12.34 10.80 21.22
C PRO A 204 13.81 11.05 20.80
N ASP A 205 14.75 10.37 21.46
CA ASP A 205 16.18 10.49 21.13
C ASP A 205 16.54 9.92 19.77
N LEU A 206 15.78 8.91 19.31
CA LEU A 206 15.89 8.30 18.01
C LEU A 206 14.48 8.13 17.44
N ILE A 207 14.25 8.64 16.23
CA ILE A 207 13.02 8.47 15.48
C ILE A 207 13.32 7.83 14.13
N GLN A 208 12.57 6.79 13.79
CA GLN A 208 12.63 6.16 12.48
C GLN A 208 11.95 7.04 11.42
N ILE A 209 12.54 7.13 10.22
CA ILE A 209 12.04 8.02 9.17
C ILE A 209 10.94 7.31 8.34
N PRO A 210 9.76 7.94 8.16
CA PRO A 210 8.67 7.35 7.36
C PRO A 210 9.03 6.99 5.93
N LEU A 211 9.96 7.71 5.29
CA LEU A 211 10.40 7.42 3.91
C LEU A 211 11.15 6.08 3.80
N ASN A 212 11.98 5.78 4.80
CA ASN A 212 12.75 4.55 4.83
C ASN A 212 12.94 4.10 6.29
N PRO A 213 12.33 2.96 6.68
CA PRO A 213 12.43 2.45 8.05
C PRO A 213 13.88 2.08 8.45
N ARG A 214 14.80 1.92 7.51
CA ARG A 214 16.23 1.71 7.83
C ARG A 214 16.93 2.98 8.29
N TRP A 215 16.33 4.15 8.09
CA TRP A 215 16.90 5.42 8.49
C TRP A 215 16.32 5.87 9.83
N SER A 216 17.18 6.44 10.66
CA SER A 216 16.78 7.05 11.92
C SER A 216 17.46 8.40 12.09
N ALA A 217 16.73 9.34 12.67
CA ALA A 217 17.22 10.65 13.02
C ALA A 217 17.18 10.83 14.54
N LYS A 218 18.07 11.70 15.03
CA LYS A 218 18.02 12.16 16.43
C LYS A 218 17.14 13.40 16.51
N LYS A 219 17.74 14.53 16.89
CA LYS A 219 17.09 15.82 17.00
C LYS A 219 17.18 16.61 15.69
N ILE A 220 16.23 17.50 15.49
CA ILE A 220 16.18 18.46 14.38
C ILE A 220 17.29 19.49 14.56
N LYS A 221 18.08 19.73 13.51
CA LYS A 221 19.07 20.82 13.46
C LYS A 221 18.39 22.14 13.11
N ILE A 222 17.73 22.75 14.09
CA ILE A 222 16.87 23.93 13.92
C ILE A 222 17.55 25.08 13.16
N ASP A 223 18.85 25.27 13.36
CA ASP A 223 19.61 26.36 12.70
C ASP A 223 19.74 26.18 11.20
N LYS A 224 19.70 24.92 10.72
CA LYS A 224 19.74 24.57 9.29
C LYS A 224 18.36 24.58 8.64
N CYS A 225 17.29 24.61 9.43
CA CYS A 225 15.93 24.55 8.91
C CYS A 225 15.52 25.84 8.19
N ARG A 226 14.84 25.69 7.06
CA ARG A 226 14.29 26.80 6.26
C ARG A 226 12.88 26.48 5.77
N TYR A 227 12.09 27.52 5.51
CA TYR A 227 10.83 27.38 4.79
C TYR A 227 11.04 27.82 3.34
N MET A 228 10.53 27.05 2.37
CA MET A 228 10.68 27.37 0.95
C MET A 228 9.60 28.32 0.44
N GLY A 229 9.95 29.11 -0.59
CA GLY A 229 9.10 30.14 -1.19
C GLY A 229 7.91 29.62 -2.03
N SER A 230 7.72 28.31 -2.15
CA SER A 230 6.71 27.67 -3.01
C SER A 230 5.25 27.98 -2.61
N LYS A 231 4.32 27.69 -3.55
CA LYS A 231 2.86 27.84 -3.37
C LYS A 231 2.30 27.03 -2.19
N LYS A 232 2.97 25.95 -1.78
CA LYS A 232 2.82 25.29 -0.49
C LYS A 232 4.12 25.48 0.29
N SER A 233 4.10 26.03 1.51
CA SER A 233 5.33 26.16 2.30
C SER A 233 5.84 24.79 2.70
N PHE A 234 7.02 24.42 2.24
CA PHE A 234 7.72 23.21 2.67
C PHE A 234 8.72 23.59 3.76
N VAL A 235 8.80 22.77 4.81
CA VAL A 235 9.83 22.90 5.85
C VAL A 235 10.97 21.95 5.51
N ASP A 236 12.12 22.50 5.17
CA ASP A 236 13.35 21.76 4.91
C ASP A 236 14.14 21.62 6.22
N CYS A 237 14.42 20.37 6.61
CA CYS A 237 15.07 20.00 7.86
C CYS A 237 16.36 19.18 7.65
N LEU A 238 16.84 19.05 6.41
CA LEU A 238 18.05 18.31 6.07
C LEU A 238 19.33 19.12 6.35
#